data_AF-A8NZR4-F1
#
_entry.id   AF-A8NZR4-F1
#
_cell.length_a   1.000
_cell.length_b   1.000
_cell.length_c   1.000
_cell.angle_alpha   90.00
_cell.angle_beta   90.00
_cell.angle_gamma   90.00
#
_symmetry.space_group_name_H-M   'P 1'
#
loop_
_entity.id
_entity.type
_entity.pdbx_description
1 polymer ?
#
loop_
_entity_poly.entity_id
_entity_poly.type
_entity_poly.pdbx_seq_one_letter_code
_entity_poly.pdbx_strand_id
1 'polypeptide(L)'
;MEPAFYRGDLLFLTNPASEQYKTGDITVYKVPGFDIPIVHRVMETHNLPPTVDVKPYISRARYSSSKDVTVQSKDSETQLLLTKGDNNAVDDIELYNGLNWLERKHIVGKVRGFLPYVGYVTIAMNDFPQLKYALLGGLALLALIQRE
;
A
#
# COMPACT_ATOMS: atom_id res chain seq x y z
N MET A 1 -2.29 -9.50 5.79
CA MET A 1 -1.56 -10.38 4.86
C MET A 1 -0.99 -11.56 5.62
N GLU A 2 -1.78 -12.20 6.49
CA GLU A 2 -1.31 -13.40 7.17
C GLU A 2 -1.18 -14.52 6.14
N PRO A 3 -0.16 -15.40 6.25
CA PRO A 3 0.86 -15.45 7.30
C PRO A 3 2.12 -14.58 7.04
N ALA A 4 2.20 -13.88 5.90
CA ALA A 4 3.40 -13.13 5.50
C ALA A 4 3.66 -11.88 6.35
N PHE A 5 2.61 -11.15 6.73
CA PHE A 5 2.69 -9.97 7.59
C PHE A 5 1.53 -9.95 8.59
N TYR A 6 1.84 -9.49 9.79
CA TYR A 6 0.92 -9.34 10.90
C TYR A 6 0.66 -7.87 11.22
N ARG A 7 -0.42 -7.62 11.98
CA ARG A 7 -0.67 -6.30 12.55
C ARG A 7 0.53 -5.91 13.43
N GLY A 8 1.02 -4.69 13.26
CA GLY A 8 2.19 -4.20 14.00
C GLY A 8 3.53 -4.39 13.26
N ASP A 9 3.56 -5.00 12.08
CA ASP A 9 4.76 -5.02 11.26
C ASP A 9 4.95 -3.66 10.57
N LEU A 10 6.20 -3.16 10.59
CA LEU A 10 6.57 -1.94 9.88
C LEU A 10 7.12 -2.30 8.51
N LEU A 11 6.47 -1.84 7.44
CA LEU A 11 6.86 -2.16 6.06
C LEU A 11 7.71 -1.06 5.44
N PHE A 12 8.78 -1.44 4.75
CA PHE A 12 9.57 -0.53 3.92
C PHE A 12 9.12 -0.62 2.47
N LEU A 13 8.69 0.52 1.92
CA LEU A 13 8.09 0.60 0.60
C LEU A 13 8.98 1.39 -0.37
N THR A 14 8.99 0.97 -1.63
CA THR A 14 9.61 1.71 -2.73
C THR A 14 8.70 1.71 -3.96
N ASN A 15 8.61 2.83 -4.68
CA ASN A 15 7.85 2.92 -5.94
C ASN A 15 8.63 3.69 -7.02
N PRO A 16 9.78 3.18 -7.49
CA PRO A 16 10.52 3.84 -8.56
C PRO A 16 9.75 3.74 -9.89
N ALA A 17 9.66 4.85 -10.62
CA ALA A 17 8.94 4.92 -11.90
C ALA A 17 9.54 4.00 -12.99
N SER A 18 10.84 3.69 -12.89
CA SER A 18 11.56 2.86 -13.84
C SER A 18 11.40 1.34 -13.61
N GLU A 19 10.83 0.91 -12.49
CA GLU A 19 10.69 -0.52 -12.17
C GLU A 19 9.25 -0.98 -12.37
N GLN A 20 9.05 -1.98 -13.23
CA GLN A 20 7.77 -2.68 -13.37
C GLN A 20 7.56 -3.66 -12.21
N TYR A 21 6.31 -3.79 -11.77
CA TYR A 21 5.88 -4.78 -10.81
C TYR A 21 5.84 -6.16 -11.47
N LYS A 22 6.02 -7.22 -10.67
CA LYS A 22 5.99 -8.61 -11.14
C LYS A 22 4.97 -9.41 -10.35
N THR A 23 4.45 -10.48 -10.93
CA THR A 23 3.69 -11.49 -10.20
C THR A 23 4.49 -11.98 -8.99
N GLY A 24 3.81 -12.04 -7.83
CA GLY A 24 4.41 -12.40 -6.55
C GLY A 24 4.91 -11.21 -5.74
N ASP A 25 5.08 -10.02 -6.33
CA ASP A 25 5.43 -8.81 -5.60
C ASP A 25 4.34 -8.47 -4.59
N ILE A 26 4.74 -7.94 -3.43
CA ILE A 26 3.81 -7.47 -2.40
C ILE A 26 3.72 -5.96 -2.55
N THR A 27 2.51 -5.46 -2.78
CA THR A 27 2.24 -4.05 -3.01
C THR A 27 1.32 -3.49 -1.95
N VAL A 28 1.55 -2.24 -1.62
CA VAL A 28 0.64 -1.42 -0.83
C VAL A 28 -0.06 -0.49 -1.79
N TYR A 29 -1.39 -0.56 -1.86
CA TYR A 29 -2.19 0.26 -2.75
C TYR A 29 -3.31 0.97 -2.00
N LYS A 30 -3.76 2.10 -2.57
CA LYS A 30 -4.88 2.88 -2.06
C LYS A 30 -6.00 2.86 -3.09
N VAL A 31 -7.18 2.45 -2.66
CA VAL A 31 -8.38 2.46 -3.51
C VAL A 31 -8.97 3.88 -3.51
N PRO A 32 -9.40 4.42 -4.67
CA PRO A 32 -10.06 5.72 -4.72
C PRO A 32 -11.28 5.78 -3.78
N GLY A 33 -11.31 6.79 -2.92
CA GLY A 33 -12.38 7.00 -1.93
C GLY A 33 -12.17 6.30 -0.57
N PHE A 34 -11.10 5.51 -0.42
CA PHE A 34 -10.75 4.87 0.86
C PHE A 34 -9.41 5.39 1.37
N ASP A 35 -9.34 5.74 2.65
CA ASP A 35 -8.11 6.30 3.24
C ASP A 35 -7.11 5.27 3.76
N ILE A 36 -7.59 4.06 4.05
CA ILE A 36 -6.76 3.00 4.59
C ILE A 36 -6.09 2.24 3.43
N PRO A 37 -4.75 2.21 3.35
CA PRO A 37 -4.06 1.44 2.33
C PRO A 37 -4.19 -0.06 2.59
N ILE A 38 -4.24 -0.85 1.51
CA ILE A 38 -4.32 -2.30 1.55
C ILE A 38 -2.98 -2.87 1.08
N VAL A 39 -2.48 -3.85 1.81
CA VAL A 39 -1.25 -4.58 1.47
C VAL A 39 -1.66 -5.93 0.94
N HIS A 40 -1.38 -6.27 -0.32
CA HIS A 40 -1.67 -7.59 -0.90
C HIS A 40 -0.61 -8.01 -1.92
N ARG A 41 -0.69 -9.24 -2.43
CA ARG A 41 0.25 -9.79 -3.42
C ARG A 41 -0.28 -9.60 -4.83
N VAL A 42 0.58 -9.22 -5.75
CA VAL A 42 0.31 -9.18 -7.18
C VAL A 42 0.16 -10.60 -7.70
N MET A 43 -1.02 -10.93 -8.20
CA MET A 43 -1.32 -12.20 -8.85
C MET A 43 -1.01 -12.14 -10.34
N GLU A 44 -1.36 -11.03 -10.99
CA GLU A 44 -1.28 -10.91 -12.45
C GLU A 44 -0.85 -9.49 -12.84
N THR A 45 -0.08 -9.41 -13.92
CA THR A 45 0.44 -8.16 -14.47
C THR A 45 0.20 -8.10 -15.97
N HIS A 46 -0.37 -7.00 -16.44
CA HIS A 46 -0.56 -6.75 -17.86
C HIS A 46 0.14 -5.46 -18.27
N ASN A 47 1.07 -5.57 -19.22
CA ASN A 47 1.76 -4.42 -19.79
C ASN A 47 1.04 -4.03 -21.10
N LEU A 48 0.51 -2.82 -21.13
CA LEU A 48 -0.14 -2.26 -22.30
C LEU A 48 0.77 -1.24 -22.97
N PRO A 49 0.91 -1.28 -24.30
CA PRO A 49 1.64 -0.25 -25.01
C PRO A 49 0.96 1.12 -24.81
N PRO A 50 1.72 2.23 -24.83
CA PRO A 50 1.19 3.57 -24.55
C PRO A 50 0.07 4.03 -25.50
N THR A 51 -0.13 3.33 -26.61
CA THR A 51 -1.12 3.62 -27.65
C THR A 51 -2.51 3.05 -27.35
N VAL A 52 -2.64 2.17 -26.33
CA VAL A 52 -3.91 1.49 -26.02
C VAL A 52 -4.72 2.30 -25.01
N ASP A 53 -6.02 2.48 -25.28
CA ASP A 53 -6.94 3.03 -24.29
C ASP A 53 -7.15 2.04 -23.14
N VAL A 54 -6.79 2.47 -21.94
CA VAL A 54 -6.83 1.67 -20.71
C VAL A 54 -8.17 1.72 -19.99
N LYS A 55 -9.05 2.68 -20.32
CA LYS A 55 -10.36 2.86 -19.67
C LYS A 55 -11.25 1.60 -19.64
N PRO A 56 -11.30 0.77 -20.71
CA PRO A 56 -12.13 -0.45 -20.71
C PRO A 56 -11.67 -1.50 -19.70
N TYR A 57 -10.38 -1.54 -19.40
CA TYR A 57 -9.82 -2.47 -18.43
C TYR A 57 -10.05 -1.95 -17.02
N ILE A 58 -9.82 -0.66 -16.80
CA ILE A 58 -9.86 -0.07 -15.46
C ILE A 58 -11.29 0.00 -14.92
N SER A 59 -12.26 0.45 -15.72
CA SER A 59 -13.63 0.71 -15.22
C SER A 59 -14.56 -0.48 -15.34
N ARG A 60 -15.25 -0.84 -14.24
CA ARG A 60 -16.46 -1.67 -14.26
C ARG A 60 -17.66 -0.74 -14.49
N ALA A 61 -18.75 -1.21 -15.10
CA ALA A 61 -19.91 -0.38 -15.54
C ALA A 61 -20.50 0.59 -14.49
N ARG A 62 -20.18 0.45 -13.19
CA ARG A 62 -20.55 1.40 -12.11
C ARG A 62 -19.60 2.59 -11.94
N TYR A 63 -18.40 2.59 -12.52
CA TYR A 63 -17.40 3.66 -12.43
C TYR A 63 -17.56 4.70 -13.57
N SER A 64 -18.78 4.86 -14.09
CA SER A 64 -19.08 5.79 -15.20
C SER A 64 -19.36 7.23 -14.74
N SER A 65 -19.10 7.57 -13.47
CA SER A 65 -19.42 8.90 -12.94
C SER A 65 -18.24 9.49 -12.17
N SER A 66 -17.14 9.80 -12.86
CA SER A 66 -16.28 10.90 -12.43
C SER A 66 -15.55 11.51 -13.63
N LYS A 67 -15.89 12.79 -13.85
CA LYS A 67 -15.31 13.83 -14.68
C LYS A 67 -13.91 13.54 -15.25
N ASP A 68 -13.78 13.80 -16.55
CA ASP A 68 -12.57 13.70 -17.37
C ASP A 68 -11.25 13.94 -16.64
N VAL A 69 -10.45 12.88 -16.53
CA VAL A 69 -9.01 12.98 -16.36
C VAL A 69 -8.37 12.44 -17.64
N THR A 70 -8.11 13.35 -18.60
CA THR A 70 -7.28 13.08 -19.77
C THR A 70 -5.83 13.03 -19.33
N VAL A 71 -5.35 11.85 -18.90
CA VAL A 71 -3.93 11.63 -18.62
C VAL A 71 -3.23 11.31 -19.94
N GLN A 72 -2.60 12.31 -20.56
CA GLN A 72 -1.58 12.04 -21.59
C GLN A 72 -0.29 11.59 -20.88
N SER A 73 -0.16 10.28 -20.61
CA SER A 73 1.09 9.71 -20.11
C SER A 73 2.04 9.48 -21.28
N LYS A 74 2.87 10.49 -21.55
CA LYS A 74 4.06 10.36 -22.40
C LYS A 74 5.10 9.54 -21.62
N ASP A 75 5.64 8.49 -22.25
CA ASP A 75 6.87 7.76 -21.91
C ASP A 75 6.91 6.65 -20.84
N SER A 76 5.84 5.90 -20.57
CA SER A 76 6.01 4.54 -20.01
C SER A 76 4.88 3.60 -20.38
N GLU A 77 5.20 2.32 -20.62
CA GLU A 77 4.20 1.25 -20.75
C GLU A 77 3.26 1.29 -19.55
N THR A 78 1.95 1.30 -19.80
CA THR A 78 0.97 1.30 -18.72
C THR A 78 0.83 -0.12 -18.20
N GLN A 79 1.19 -0.31 -16.93
CA GLN A 79 1.06 -1.59 -16.27
C GLN A 79 -0.23 -1.64 -15.43
N LEU A 80 -1.00 -2.70 -15.67
CA LEU A 80 -2.20 -3.07 -14.93
C LEU A 80 -1.90 -4.25 -14.01
N LEU A 81 -2.44 -4.23 -12.79
CA LEU A 81 -2.16 -5.20 -11.73
C LEU A 81 -3.46 -5.76 -11.16
N LEU A 82 -3.49 -7.08 -10.97
CA LEU A 82 -4.48 -7.76 -10.14
C LEU A 82 -3.79 -8.27 -8.88
N THR A 83 -4.41 -8.03 -7.74
CA THR A 83 -3.89 -8.40 -6.42
C THR A 83 -4.82 -9.37 -5.71
N LYS A 84 -4.25 -10.08 -4.75
CA LYS A 84 -4.98 -10.97 -3.85
C LYS A 84 -4.30 -11.02 -2.48
N GLY A 85 -5.11 -11.07 -1.42
CA GLY A 85 -4.62 -11.40 -0.08
C GLY A 85 -4.15 -12.85 0.04
N ASP A 86 -3.01 -13.08 0.69
CA ASP A 86 -2.37 -14.40 0.79
C ASP A 86 -3.28 -15.48 1.42
N ASN A 87 -4.22 -15.08 2.28
CA ASN A 87 -5.19 -15.98 2.93
C ASN A 87 -6.64 -15.81 2.41
N ASN A 88 -6.83 -15.14 1.27
CA ASN A 88 -8.16 -14.99 0.68
C ASN A 88 -8.41 -16.10 -0.34
N ALA A 89 -9.66 -16.55 -0.49
CA ALA A 89 -10.04 -17.50 -1.54
C ALA A 89 -10.20 -16.80 -2.91
N VAL A 90 -10.70 -15.56 -2.88
CA VAL A 90 -11.03 -14.74 -4.06
C VAL A 90 -9.99 -13.62 -4.22
N ASP A 91 -9.88 -13.07 -5.44
CA ASP A 91 -9.08 -11.88 -5.74
C ASP A 91 -9.69 -10.58 -5.15
N ASP A 92 -8.94 -9.48 -5.25
CA ASP A 92 -9.31 -8.21 -4.64
C ASP A 92 -10.21 -7.33 -5.50
N ILE A 93 -10.79 -7.83 -6.60
CA ILE A 93 -11.52 -6.98 -7.54
C ILE A 93 -12.71 -6.28 -6.85
N GLU A 94 -13.39 -6.95 -5.93
CA GLU A 94 -14.48 -6.35 -5.16
C GLU A 94 -14.00 -5.20 -4.25
N LEU A 95 -12.75 -5.26 -3.79
CA LEU A 95 -12.14 -4.22 -2.96
C LEU A 95 -11.76 -2.98 -3.77
N TYR A 96 -11.59 -3.10 -5.09
CA TYR A 96 -11.19 -1.97 -5.94
C TYR A 96 -12.30 -0.95 -6.19
N ASN A 97 -13.46 -1.09 -5.54
CA ASN A 97 -14.56 -0.14 -5.62
C ASN A 97 -15.03 0.15 -7.07
N GLY A 98 -15.16 -0.92 -7.85
CA GLY A 98 -15.62 -0.83 -9.25
C GLY A 98 -14.51 -0.68 -10.28
N LEU A 99 -13.25 -0.88 -9.92
CA LEU A 99 -12.18 -1.11 -10.89
C LEU A 99 -11.97 -2.61 -11.15
N ASN A 100 -11.48 -3.01 -12.32
CA ASN A 100 -11.05 -4.41 -12.56
C ASN A 100 -9.54 -4.60 -12.40
N TRP A 101 -8.75 -3.53 -12.57
CA TRP A 101 -7.30 -3.55 -12.49
C TRP A 101 -6.77 -2.31 -11.78
N LEU A 102 -5.67 -2.48 -11.04
CA LEU A 102 -4.93 -1.38 -10.45
C LEU A 102 -3.87 -0.86 -11.40
N GLU A 103 -3.69 0.46 -11.43
CA GLU A 103 -2.61 1.14 -12.14
C GLU A 103 -1.52 1.52 -11.15
N ARG A 104 -0.31 1.84 -11.66
CA ARG A 104 0.80 2.35 -10.83
C ARG A 104 0.40 3.52 -9.93
N LYS A 105 -0.48 4.42 -10.39
CA LYS A 105 -0.95 5.58 -9.60
C LYS A 105 -1.73 5.18 -8.34
N HIS A 106 -2.32 3.99 -8.31
CA HIS A 106 -3.01 3.46 -7.13
C HIS A 106 -2.01 2.79 -6.15
N ILE A 107 -0.79 2.48 -6.59
CA ILE A 107 0.22 1.81 -5.77
C ILE A 107 1.00 2.87 -4.99
N VAL A 108 0.97 2.74 -3.66
CA VAL A 108 1.83 3.51 -2.74
C VAL A 108 3.27 3.03 -2.86
N GLY A 109 3.48 1.70 -2.87
CA GLY A 109 4.77 1.11 -3.21
C GLY A 109 4.86 -0.41 -3.06
N LYS A 110 5.96 -0.96 -3.55
CA LYS A 110 6.39 -2.35 -3.38
C LYS A 110 7.09 -2.54 -2.05
N VAL A 111 6.74 -3.58 -1.31
CA VAL A 111 7.42 -3.97 -0.07
C VAL A 111 8.82 -4.51 -0.41
N ARG A 112 9.85 -3.91 0.18
CA ARG A 112 11.26 -4.35 0.04
C ARG A 112 11.80 -5.04 1.30
N GLY A 113 11.15 -4.84 2.43
CA GLY A 113 11.49 -5.44 3.70
C GLY A 113 10.50 -5.01 4.77
N PHE A 114 10.64 -5.56 5.96
CA PHE A 114 9.81 -5.20 7.11
C PHE A 114 10.54 -5.44 8.42
N LEU A 115 10.09 -4.76 9.48
CA LEU A 115 10.47 -5.04 10.85
C LEU A 115 9.25 -5.59 11.59
N PRO A 116 9.31 -6.84 12.09
CA PRO A 116 8.18 -7.43 12.79
C PRO A 116 7.98 -6.77 14.16
N TYR A 117 6.71 -6.70 14.60
CA TYR A 117 6.28 -6.25 15.93
C TYR A 117 6.57 -4.79 16.33
N VAL A 118 7.44 -4.05 15.64
CA VAL A 118 7.84 -2.67 16.01
C VAL A 118 6.64 -1.73 16.12
N GLY A 119 5.66 -1.88 15.24
CA GLY A 119 4.44 -1.08 15.24
C GLY A 119 3.57 -1.28 16.48
N TYR A 120 3.70 -2.39 17.22
CA TYR A 120 3.00 -2.55 18.50
C TYR A 120 3.46 -1.52 19.54
N VAL A 121 4.70 -1.05 19.48
CA VAL A 121 5.17 0.04 20.35
C VAL A 121 4.37 1.31 20.07
N THR A 122 4.18 1.66 18.81
CA THR A 122 3.38 2.83 18.40
C THR A 122 1.91 2.65 18.76
N ILE A 123 1.34 1.46 18.53
CA ILE A 123 -0.05 1.13 18.91
C ILE A 123 -0.21 1.28 20.43
N ALA A 124 0.67 0.69 21.23
CA ALA A 124 0.63 0.78 22.69
C ALA A 124 0.78 2.23 23.19
N MET A 125 1.68 3.03 22.59
CA MET A 125 1.81 4.45 22.93
C MET A 125 0.56 5.26 22.56
N ASN A 126 -0.15 4.87 21.50
CA ASN A 126 -1.40 5.51 21.11
C ASN A 126 -2.56 5.12 22.04
N ASP A 127 -2.68 3.83 22.35
CA ASP A 127 -3.75 3.28 23.19
C ASP A 127 -3.58 3.65 24.67
N PHE A 128 -2.34 3.82 25.14
CA PHE A 128 -2.00 4.25 26.49
C PHE A 128 -1.13 5.53 26.45
N PRO A 129 -1.74 6.72 26.34
CA PRO A 129 -1.00 7.99 26.28
C PRO A 129 -0.06 8.22 27.47
N GLN A 130 -0.35 7.65 28.64
CA GLN A 130 0.51 7.69 29.83
C GLN A 130 1.91 7.11 29.56
N LEU A 131 2.02 6.12 28.68
CA LEU A 131 3.30 5.50 28.32
C LEU A 131 4.25 6.52 27.67
N LYS A 132 3.72 7.47 26.88
CA LYS A 132 4.51 8.55 26.28
C LYS A 132 5.14 9.44 27.35
N TYR A 133 4.35 9.83 28.35
CA TYR A 133 4.82 10.69 29.45
C TYR A 133 5.79 9.95 30.37
N ALA A 134 5.53 8.68 30.66
CA ALA A 134 6.45 7.85 31.45
C ALA A 134 7.82 7.70 30.76
N LEU A 135 7.84 7.47 29.45
CA LEU A 135 9.07 7.36 28.67
C LEU A 135 9.86 8.68 28.66
N LEU A 136 9.19 9.81 28.38
CA LEU A 136 9.81 11.13 28.39
C LEU A 136 10.34 11.50 29.78
N GLY A 137 9.56 11.23 30.83
CA GLY A 137 9.99 11.46 32.22
C GLY A 137 11.19 10.61 32.61
N GLY A 138 11.20 9.33 32.21
CA GLY A 138 12.33 8.43 32.43
C GLY A 138 13.60 8.90 31.72
N LEU A 139 13.51 9.30 30.46
CA LEU A 139 14.65 9.86 29.71
C LEU A 139 15.18 11.15 30.32
N ALA A 140 14.29 12.06 30.75
CA ALA A 140 14.69 13.30 31.41
C ALA A 140 15.42 13.02 32.73
N LEU A 141 14.91 12.07 33.53
CA LEU A 141 15.56 11.65 34.78
C LEU A 141 16.93 11.02 34.51
N LEU A 142 17.04 10.15 33.50
CA LEU A 142 18.29 9.49 33.14
C LEU A 142 19.34 10.49 32.64
N ALA A 143 18.92 11.48 31.84
CA ALA A 143 19.78 12.57 31.41
C ALA A 143 20.26 13.46 32.56
N LEU A 144 19.46 13.64 33.62
CA LEU A 144 19.87 14.36 34.83
C LEU A 144 20.91 13.56 35.63
N ILE A 145 20.74 12.23 35.73
CA ILE A 145 21.66 11.35 36.46
C ILE A 145 23.00 11.19 35.72
N GLN A 146 23.00 11.14 34.38
CA GLN A 146 24.21 11.04 33.58
C GLN A 146 25.01 12.35 33.44
N ARG A 147 24.49 13.45 33.97
CA ARG A 147 25.12 14.78 33.83
C ARG A 147 26.25 15.01 34.85
N GLU A 148 26.52 14.05 35.72
CA GLU A 148 27.70 13.96 36.59
C GLU A 148 28.80 13.12 35.92
#